data_AF-A0A7Y1Z131-F1
#
_entry.id   AF-A0A7Y1Z131-F1
#
_cell.length_a   1.000
_cell.length_b   1.000
_cell.length_c   1.000
_cell.angle_alpha   90.00
_cell.angle_beta   90.00
_cell.angle_gamma   90.00
#
_symmetry.space_group_name_H-M   'P 1'
#
loop_
_entity.id
_entity.type
_entity.pdbx_description
1 polymer ?
#
loop_
_entity_poly.entity_id
_entity_poly.type
_entity_poly.pdbx_seq_one_letter_code
_entity_poly.pdbx_strand_id
1 'polypeptide(L)' 'QWMYPVRDVGAALPEAFSTLVEVETPLTFSPDEVLQNRKAWVAEWREALSK' A
#
# COMPACT_ATOMS: atom_id res chain seq x y z
N GLN A 1 3.92 12.90 10.92
CA GLN A 1 3.21 11.68 10.48
C GLN A 1 3.39 11.58 8.97
N TRP A 2 3.85 10.43 8.45
CA TRP A 2 4.29 10.24 7.05
C TRP A 2 3.41 9.23 6.29
N MET A 3 2.10 9.44 6.29
CA MET A 3 1.15 8.64 5.51
C MET A 3 0.06 9.53 4.95
N TYR A 4 -0.50 9.18 3.79
CA TYR A 4 -1.65 9.87 3.24
C TYR A 4 -2.88 9.73 4.17
N PRO A 5 -3.69 10.78 4.34
CA PRO A 5 -4.96 10.69 5.04
C PRO A 5 -5.93 9.74 4.33
N VAL A 6 -6.75 9.01 5.09
CA VAL A 6 -7.79 8.14 4.54
C VAL A 6 -8.97 8.92 3.94
N ARG A 7 -9.17 10.17 4.38
CA ARG A 7 -10.17 11.08 3.82
C ARG A 7 -9.50 11.97 2.80
N ASP A 8 -10.25 12.31 1.75
CA ASP A 8 -9.84 13.39 0.86
C ASP A 8 -9.84 14.71 1.63
N VAL A 9 -8.66 15.29 1.81
CA VAL A 9 -8.44 16.56 2.50
C VAL A 9 -8.18 17.71 1.52
N GLY A 10 -8.12 17.45 0.21
CA GLY A 10 -7.88 18.43 -0.83
C GLY A 10 -6.75 19.41 -0.48
N ALA A 11 -7.10 20.71 -0.45
CA ALA A 11 -6.16 21.80 -0.16
C ALA A 11 -5.60 21.82 1.28
N ALA A 12 -6.13 21.03 2.20
CA ALA A 12 -5.58 20.88 3.54
C ALA A 12 -4.44 19.84 3.61
N LEU A 13 -4.08 19.20 2.49
CA LEU A 13 -2.90 18.34 2.42
C LEU A 13 -1.62 19.18 2.58
N PRO A 14 -0.69 18.80 3.47
CA PRO A 14 0.54 19.56 3.66
C PRO A 14 1.38 19.66 2.37
N GLU A 15 2.02 20.81 2.15
CA GLU A 15 2.86 21.08 0.97
C GLU A 15 3.93 20.02 0.71
N ALA A 16 4.47 19.41 1.78
CA ALA A 16 5.47 18.34 1.69
C ALA A 16 5.02 17.13 0.86
N PHE A 17 3.72 16.92 0.64
CA PHE A 17 3.22 15.84 -0.22
C PHE A 17 3.33 16.15 -1.71
N SER A 18 3.47 17.42 -2.11
CA SER A 18 3.63 17.83 -3.52
C SER A 18 4.95 17.40 -4.14
N THR A 19 5.94 17.06 -3.33
CA THR A 19 7.26 16.60 -3.80
C THR A 19 7.33 15.09 -3.97
N LEU A 20 6.26 14.36 -3.65
CA LEU A 20 6.22 12.91 -3.78
C LEU A 20 5.97 12.52 -5.23
N VAL A 21 6.47 11.34 -5.63
CA VAL A 21 6.21 10.79 -6.95
C VAL A 21 4.73 10.42 -7.06
N GLU A 22 4.06 10.95 -8.08
CA GLU A 22 2.70 10.55 -8.43
C GLU A 22 2.74 9.25 -9.25
N VAL A 23 1.99 8.25 -8.78
CA VAL A 23 1.89 6.95 -9.45
C VAL A 23 0.60 6.92 -10.26
N GLU A 24 0.71 6.99 -11.58
CA GLU A 24 -0.46 7.01 -12.48
C GLU A 24 -1.29 5.72 -12.40
N THR A 25 -0.63 4.57 -12.21
CA THR A 25 -1.29 3.25 -12.13
C THR A 25 -0.78 2.49 -10.91
N PRO A 26 -1.35 2.71 -9.73
CA PRO A 26 -0.93 2.00 -8.53
C PRO A 26 -1.38 0.54 -8.60
N LEU A 27 -0.45 -0.40 -8.38
CA LEU A 27 -0.79 -1.81 -8.19
C LEU A 27 -1.38 -1.98 -6.78
N THR A 28 -2.67 -2.34 -6.71
CA THR A 28 -3.38 -2.47 -5.44
C THR A 28 -4.21 -3.75 -5.44
N PHE A 29 -4.29 -4.38 -4.26
CA PHE A 29 -5.23 -5.47 -3.98
C PHE A 29 -6.36 -4.96 -3.10
N SER A 30 -7.55 -5.54 -3.25
CA SER A 30 -8.66 -5.22 -2.35
C SER A 30 -8.39 -5.74 -0.93
N PRO A 31 -8.91 -5.10 0.12
CA PRO A 31 -8.75 -5.58 1.49
C PRO A 31 -9.24 -7.02 1.71
N ASP A 32 -10.35 -7.39 1.08
CA ASP A 32 -10.93 -8.73 1.19
C ASP A 32 -10.05 -9.79 0.52
N GLU A 33 -9.50 -9.49 -0.65
CA GLU A 33 -8.56 -10.37 -1.35
C GLU A 33 -7.28 -10.58 -0.54
N VAL A 34 -6.74 -9.52 0.05
CA VAL A 34 -5.58 -9.62 0.94
C VAL A 34 -5.93 -10.46 2.16
N LEU A 35 -7.09 -10.25 2.78
CA LEU A 35 -7.52 -11.02 3.95
C LEU A 35 -7.61 -12.52 3.65
N GLN A 36 -8.18 -12.88 2.49
CA GLN A 36 -8.35 -14.27 2.07
C GLN A 36 -7.01 -14.97 1.82
N ASN A 37 -6.03 -14.27 1.25
CA ASN A 37 -4.83 -14.91 0.71
C ASN A 37 -3.53 -14.65 1.50
N ARG A 38 -3.46 -13.61 2.33
CA ARG A 38 -2.24 -13.16 3.04
C ARG A 38 -1.48 -14.29 3.71
N LYS A 39 -2.18 -15.22 4.37
CA LYS A 39 -1.53 -16.32 5.11
C LYS A 39 -0.76 -17.26 4.18
N ALA A 40 -1.36 -17.61 3.04
CA ALA A 40 -0.75 -18.51 2.06
C ALA A 40 0.46 -17.84 1.39
N TRP A 41 0.31 -16.61 0.91
CA TRP A 41 1.38 -15.86 0.24
C TRP A 41 2.61 -15.65 1.13
N VAL A 42 2.40 -15.34 2.41
CA VAL A 42 3.53 -15.16 3.36
C VAL A 42 4.26 -16.49 3.61
N ALA A 43 3.55 -17.62 3.65
CA ALA A 43 4.17 -18.93 3.82
C ALA A 43 5.02 -19.30 2.59
N GLU A 44 4.45 -19.14 1.39
CA GLU A 44 5.13 -19.38 0.12
C GLU A 44 6.40 -18.54 -0.02
N TRP A 45 6.31 -17.23 0.25
CA TRP A 45 7.46 -16.33 0.22
C TRP A 45 8.58 -16.77 1.17
N ARG A 46 8.22 -17.18 2.40
CA ARG A 46 9.22 -17.63 3.38
C ARG A 46 9.90 -18.92 2.97
N GLU A 47 9.13 -19.87 2.43
CA GLU A 47 9.66 -21.15 1.94
C GLU A 47 10.58 -20.95 0.74
N ALA A 48 10.24 -20.03 -0.17
CA ALA A 48 11.05 -19.70 -1.33
C ALA A 48 12.42 -19.11 -0.96
N LEU A 49 12.50 -18.34 0.13
CA LEU A 49 13.73 -17.68 0.59
C LEU A 49 14.60 -18.52 1.54
N SER A 50 14.08 -19.63 2.07
CA SER A 50 14.79 -20.46 3.06
C SER A 50 15.55 -21.64 2.44
N LYS A 51 15.61 -21.72 1.10
CA LYS A 51 16.40 -22.69 0.33
C LYS A 51 17.59 -22.01 -0.31
#